data_AF-A0A8H8DGN9-F1
#
_entry.id   AF-A0A8H8DGN9-F1
#
_cell.length_a   1.000
_cell.length_b   1.000
_cell.length_c   1.000
_cell.angle_alpha   90.00
_cell.angle_beta   90.00
_cell.angle_gamma   90.00
#
_symmetry.space_group_name_H-M   'P 1'
#
loop_
_entity.id
_entity.type
_entity.pdbx_description
1 polymer ?
#
loop_
_entity_poly.entity_id
_entity_poly.type
_entity_poly.pdbx_seq_one_letter_code
_entity_poly.pdbx_strand_id
1 'polypeptide(L)'
;MELYATEMSYVSDLDTAIRVFLKPLRALFETPTSKKGGVGREQIAAIFSNVEEIAERHHGFVEALGKLVESWGENERLGSLFMDMSRWLYVYVPYCNNYEISHNTLGEPPAYPSWAFLFPAGPPPPPLASRCCE
;
A
#
# COMPACT_ATOMS: atom_id res chain seq x y z
N MET A 1 6.34 -10.30 -19.78
CA MET A 1 6.96 -11.09 -18.70
C MET A 1 6.07 -11.00 -17.46
N GLU A 2 5.85 -12.09 -16.73
CA GLU A 2 4.91 -12.14 -15.58
C GLU A 2 5.31 -11.20 -14.44
N LEU A 3 6.58 -11.23 -14.01
CA LEU A 3 7.15 -10.33 -12.99
C LEU A 3 6.86 -8.83 -13.26
N TYR A 4 7.00 -8.39 -14.50
CA TYR A 4 6.73 -6.98 -14.85
C TYR A 4 5.24 -6.63 -14.73
N ALA A 5 4.36 -7.55 -15.11
CA ALA A 5 2.91 -7.33 -15.02
C ALA A 5 2.43 -7.29 -13.56
N THR A 6 2.95 -8.16 -12.71
CA THR A 6 2.62 -8.18 -11.28
C THR A 6 3.20 -6.97 -10.57
N GLU A 7 4.42 -6.55 -10.91
CA GLU A 7 5.02 -5.32 -10.35
C GLU A 7 4.25 -4.05 -10.75
N MET A 8 3.83 -3.93 -12.01
CA MET A 8 2.97 -2.82 -12.46
C MET A 8 1.64 -2.77 -11.69
N SER A 9 1.04 -3.94 -11.43
CA SER A 9 -0.20 -4.03 -10.65
C SER A 9 0.05 -3.61 -9.20
N TYR A 10 1.15 -4.05 -8.59
CA TYR A 10 1.54 -3.69 -7.23
C TYR A 10 1.75 -2.17 -7.07
N VAL A 11 2.48 -1.53 -7.98
CA VAL A 11 2.67 -0.07 -7.99
C VAL A 11 1.33 0.66 -8.15
N SER A 12 0.43 0.15 -8.99
CA SER A 12 -0.90 0.73 -9.18
C SER A 12 -1.75 0.65 -7.91
N ASP A 13 -1.67 -0.44 -7.16
CA ASP A 13 -2.36 -0.61 -5.88
C ASP A 13 -1.81 0.34 -4.82
N LEU A 14 -0.48 0.51 -4.74
CA LEU A 14 0.16 1.49 -3.86
C LEU A 14 -0.27 2.93 -4.18
N ASP A 15 -0.26 3.30 -5.46
CA ASP A 15 -0.71 4.61 -5.92
C ASP A 15 -2.19 4.84 -5.60
N THR A 16 -3.01 3.79 -5.72
CA THR A 16 -4.42 3.85 -5.36
C THR A 16 -4.59 4.06 -3.86
N ALA A 17 -3.86 3.31 -3.03
CA ALA A 17 -3.84 3.48 -1.58
C ALA A 17 -3.50 4.93 -1.18
N ILE A 18 -2.47 5.50 -1.82
CA ILE A 18 -2.01 6.87 -1.54
C ILE A 18 -3.00 7.92 -2.06
N ARG A 19 -3.41 7.82 -3.32
CA ARG A 19 -4.22 8.84 -4.01
C ARG A 19 -5.67 8.85 -3.55
N VAL A 20 -6.26 7.68 -3.32
CA VAL A 20 -7.69 7.55 -3.01
C VAL A 20 -7.96 7.66 -1.51
N PHE A 21 -7.02 7.24 -0.66
CA PHE A 21 -7.23 7.24 0.79
C PHE A 21 -6.30 8.20 1.53
N LEU A 22 -4.98 8.01 1.46
CA LEU A 22 -4.04 8.79 2.29
C LEU A 22 -4.13 10.31 2.04
N LYS A 23 -4.04 10.75 0.78
CA LYS A 23 -4.06 12.18 0.43
C LYS A 23 -5.39 12.85 0.80
N PRO A 24 -6.57 12.29 0.46
CA PRO A 24 -7.84 12.84 0.91
C PRO A 24 -7.98 12.89 2.43
N LEU A 25 -7.56 11.84 3.15
CA LEU A 25 -7.60 11.81 4.61
C LEU A 25 -6.71 12.90 5.22
N ARG A 26 -5.47 13.05 4.75
CA ARG A 26 -4.60 14.14 5.23
C ARG A 26 -5.23 15.52 4.99
N ALA A 27 -5.79 15.75 3.80
CA ALA A 27 -6.45 17.02 3.47
C ALA A 27 -7.68 17.32 4.36
N LEU A 28 -8.49 16.31 4.69
CA LEU A 28 -9.66 16.46 5.57
C LEU A 28 -9.26 16.85 7.00
N PHE A 29 -8.16 16.30 7.51
CA PHE A 29 -7.73 16.44 8.91
C PHE A 29 -6.57 17.44 9.12
N GLU A 30 -6.11 18.12 8.07
CA GLU A 30 -5.20 19.27 8.15
C GLU A 30 -5.89 20.55 8.66
N THR A 31 -7.22 20.64 8.57
CA THR A 31 -7.97 21.83 9.00
C THR A 31 -8.36 21.75 10.49
N PRO A 32 -8.02 22.75 11.34
CA PRO A 32 -8.30 22.72 12.79
C PRO A 32 -9.79 22.65 13.15
N THR A 33 -10.66 22.99 12.21
CA THR A 33 -12.13 23.03 12.34
C THR A 33 -12.80 21.67 12.20
N SER A 34 -12.10 20.65 11.69
CA SER A 34 -12.63 19.30 11.47
C SER A 34 -12.22 18.34 12.59
N LYS A 35 -12.52 18.67 13.85
CA LYS A 35 -12.50 17.69 14.96
C LYS A 35 -13.76 16.83 15.03
N LYS A 36 -14.45 16.61 13.90
CA LYS A 36 -15.59 15.69 13.84
C LYS A 36 -15.08 14.29 13.53
N GLY A 37 -15.00 13.46 14.58
CA GLY A 37 -14.84 12.01 14.46
C GLY A 37 -13.39 11.53 14.54
N GLY A 38 -12.78 11.59 15.72
CA GLY A 38 -11.80 10.63 16.26
C GLY A 38 -10.49 10.32 15.51
N VAL A 39 -10.33 10.70 14.25
CA VAL A 39 -9.13 10.47 13.44
C VAL A 39 -8.34 11.75 13.41
N GLY A 40 -7.25 11.77 14.15
CA GLY A 40 -6.21 12.78 14.02
C GLY A 40 -5.19 12.40 12.96
N ARG A 41 -4.28 13.33 12.71
CA ARG A 41 -3.08 13.12 11.90
C ARG A 41 -2.28 11.88 12.36
N GLU A 42 -2.25 11.62 13.67
CA GLU A 42 -1.55 10.48 14.27
C GLU A 42 -2.16 9.14 13.84
N GLN A 43 -3.50 8.99 13.84
CA GLN A 43 -4.16 7.78 13.37
C GLN A 43 -3.91 7.54 11.87
N ILE A 44 -3.93 8.59 11.05
CA ILE A 44 -3.64 8.47 9.61
C ILE A 44 -2.18 8.02 9.41
N ALA A 45 -1.24 8.61 10.14
CA ALA A 45 0.16 8.19 10.08
C ALA A 45 0.34 6.74 10.57
N ALA A 46 -0.38 6.34 11.62
CA ALA A 46 -0.37 4.97 12.13
C ALA A 46 -0.97 3.94 11.15
N ILE A 47 -1.99 4.32 10.36
CA ILE A 47 -2.58 3.43 9.35
C ILE A 47 -1.64 3.23 8.17
N PHE A 48 -1.10 4.32 7.62
CA PHE A 48 -0.38 4.29 6.34
C PHE A 48 1.15 4.16 6.47
N SER A 49 1.73 4.42 7.65
CA SER A 49 3.18 4.35 7.89
C SER A 49 3.98 5.07 6.80
N ASN A 50 5.07 4.48 6.31
CA ASN A 50 5.91 4.97 5.22
C ASN A 50 5.53 4.38 3.84
N VAL A 51 4.23 4.13 3.56
CA VAL A 51 3.77 3.58 2.27
C VAL A 51 4.21 4.43 1.05
N GLU A 52 4.33 5.75 1.21
CA GLU A 52 4.80 6.65 0.14
C GLU A 52 6.27 6.39 -0.23
N GLU A 53 7.12 6.08 0.76
CA GLU A 53 8.52 5.72 0.52
C GLU A 53 8.61 4.37 -0.20
N ILE A 54 7.79 3.39 0.18
CA ILE A 54 7.70 2.10 -0.51
C ILE A 54 7.28 2.30 -1.98
N ALA A 55 6.23 3.08 -2.21
CA ALA A 55 5.74 3.37 -3.56
C ALA A 55 6.83 4.02 -4.42
N GLU A 56 7.56 5.00 -3.89
CA GLU A 56 8.66 5.66 -4.60
C GLU A 56 9.76 4.66 -5.02
N ARG A 57 10.16 3.73 -4.15
CA ARG A 57 11.15 2.69 -4.49
C ARG A 57 10.66 1.76 -5.60
N HIS A 58 9.39 1.35 -5.53
CA HIS A 58 8.80 0.44 -6.48
C HIS A 58 8.51 1.10 -7.85
N HIS A 59 8.21 2.41 -7.89
CA HIS A 59 8.20 3.18 -9.14
C HIS A 59 9.55 3.13 -9.86
N GLY A 60 10.66 3.31 -9.13
CA GLY A 60 12.00 3.20 -9.73
C GLY A 60 12.32 1.77 -10.21
N PHE A 61 11.91 0.76 -9.45
CA PHE A 61 12.12 -0.64 -9.83
C PHE A 61 11.31 -1.05 -11.07
N VAL A 62 10.02 -0.68 -11.14
CA VAL A 62 9.19 -1.02 -12.30
C VAL A 62 9.65 -0.31 -13.57
N GLU A 63 10.15 0.92 -13.47
CA GLU A 63 10.75 1.63 -14.60
C GLU A 63 12.00 0.89 -15.12
N ALA A 64 12.90 0.50 -14.21
CA ALA A 64 14.12 -0.23 -14.57
C ALA A 64 13.80 -1.62 -15.15
N LEU A 65 12.81 -2.30 -14.59
CA LEU A 65 12.33 -3.59 -15.07
C LEU A 65 11.68 -3.46 -16.46
N GLY A 66 10.91 -2.40 -16.71
CA GLY A 66 10.33 -2.10 -18.02
C GLY A 66 11.40 -1.95 -19.11
N LYS A 67 12.44 -1.16 -18.84
CA LYS A 67 13.59 -0.99 -19.75
C LYS A 67 14.28 -2.33 -20.05
N LEU A 68 14.48 -3.17 -19.03
CA LEU A 68 15.10 -4.48 -19.19
C LEU A 68 14.23 -5.43 -20.04
N VAL A 69 12.90 -5.38 -19.85
CA VAL A 69 11.94 -6.19 -20.64
C VAL A 69 11.89 -5.73 -22.09
N GLU A 70 11.96 -4.42 -22.36
CA GLU A 70 12.00 -3.86 -23.71
C GLU A 70 13.28 -4.24 -24.47
N SER A 71 14.42 -4.27 -23.79
CA SER A 71 15.72 -4.61 -24.39
C SER A 71 16.14 -6.06 -24.17
N TRP A 72 15.20 -6.97 -23.87
CA TRP A 72 15.53 -8.32 -23.43
C TRP A 72 16.21 -9.15 -24.54
N GLY A 73 17.44 -9.62 -24.27
CA GLY A 73 18.25 -10.46 -25.14
C GLY A 73 19.05 -11.52 -24.38
N GLU A 74 20.11 -12.06 -25.00
CA GLU A 74 20.90 -13.17 -24.44
C GLU A 74 21.83 -12.77 -23.28
N ASN A 75 22.16 -11.47 -23.14
CA ASN A 75 23.13 -10.98 -22.16
C ASN A 75 22.47 -10.29 -20.96
N GLU A 76 21.20 -9.95 -21.06
CA GLU A 76 20.40 -9.28 -20.05
C GLU A 76 20.10 -10.23 -18.89
N ARG A 77 20.20 -9.71 -17.66
CA ARG A 77 20.00 -10.50 -16.43
C ARG A 77 19.13 -9.71 -15.47
N LEU A 78 18.14 -10.38 -14.89
CA LEU A 78 17.32 -9.81 -13.80
C LEU A 78 18.12 -9.62 -12.50
N GLY A 79 19.22 -10.36 -12.32
CA GLY A 79 19.98 -10.39 -11.08
C GLY A 79 20.50 -9.02 -10.64
N SER A 80 20.93 -8.17 -11.57
CA SER A 80 21.38 -6.81 -11.25
C SER A 80 20.26 -5.96 -10.63
N LEU A 81 19.04 -6.05 -11.17
CA LEU A 81 17.88 -5.35 -10.62
C LEU A 81 17.55 -5.82 -9.20
N PHE A 82 17.61 -7.12 -8.92
CA PHE A 82 17.36 -7.65 -7.57
C PHE A 82 18.49 -7.30 -6.60
N MET A 83 19.73 -7.22 -7.07
CA MET A 83 20.84 -6.72 -6.25
C MET A 83 20.62 -5.26 -5.87
N ASP A 84 20.19 -4.41 -6.80
CA ASP A 84 19.85 -3.03 -6.49
C ASP A 84 18.63 -2.93 -5.57
N MET A 85 17.61 -3.78 -5.77
CA MET A 85 16.45 -3.91 -4.88
C MET A 85 16.86 -4.18 -3.43
N SER A 86 17.75 -5.16 -3.22
CA SER A 86 18.20 -5.57 -1.89
C SER A 86 18.80 -4.44 -1.05
N ARG A 87 19.35 -3.40 -1.69
CA ARG A 87 19.96 -2.25 -1.01
C ARG A 87 18.94 -1.33 -0.34
N TRP A 88 17.67 -1.39 -0.75
CA TRP A 88 16.61 -0.55 -0.20
C TRP A 88 15.45 -1.33 0.42
N LEU A 89 15.46 -2.67 0.41
CA LEU A 89 14.42 -3.47 1.09
C LEU A 89 14.26 -3.15 2.59
N TYR A 90 15.26 -2.53 3.22
CA TYR A 90 15.18 -2.08 4.61
C TYR A 90 14.01 -1.09 4.87
N VAL A 91 13.50 -0.40 3.83
CA VAL A 91 12.33 0.49 3.95
C VAL A 91 11.07 -0.24 4.42
N TYR A 92 11.00 -1.56 4.24
CA TYR A 92 9.89 -2.37 4.72
C TYR A 92 9.94 -2.65 6.22
N VAL A 93 11.09 -2.51 6.88
CA VAL A 93 11.21 -2.77 8.32
C VAL A 93 10.23 -1.93 9.15
N PRO A 94 10.20 -0.58 9.03
CA PRO A 94 9.21 0.22 9.76
C PRO A 94 7.78 -0.07 9.33
N TYR A 95 7.54 -0.41 8.06
CA TYR A 95 6.20 -0.74 7.55
C TYR A 95 5.65 -2.02 8.19
N CYS A 96 6.43 -3.10 8.15
CA CYS A 96 6.07 -4.39 8.73
C CYS A 96 5.93 -4.31 10.25
N ASN A 97 6.82 -3.59 10.94
CA ASN A 97 6.73 -3.39 12.38
C ASN A 97 5.47 -2.61 12.79
N ASN A 98 4.94 -1.76 11.90
CA ASN A 98 3.73 -0.98 12.14
C ASN A 98 2.44 -1.75 11.84
N TYR A 99 2.51 -2.97 11.29
CA TYR A 99 1.33 -3.74 10.87
C TYR A 99 0.25 -3.83 11.96
N GLU A 100 0.64 -4.25 13.17
CA GLU A 100 -0.30 -4.40 14.29
C GLU A 100 -0.92 -3.07 14.71
N ILE A 101 -0.16 -1.98 14.68
CA ILE A 101 -0.65 -0.64 15.01
C ILE A 101 -1.67 -0.20 13.96
N SER A 102 -1.35 -0.37 12.68
CA SER A 102 -2.24 -0.07 11.56
C SER A 102 -3.54 -0.85 11.67
N HIS A 103 -3.45 -2.17 11.84
CA HIS A 103 -4.59 -3.06 11.96
C HIS A 103 -5.50 -2.68 13.14
N ASN A 104 -4.93 -2.46 14.33
CA ASN A 104 -5.69 -2.07 15.51
C ASN A 104 -6.31 -0.67 15.39
N THR A 105 -5.65 0.25 14.67
CA THR A 105 -6.20 1.59 14.40
C THR A 105 -7.36 1.53 13.41
N LEU A 106 -7.33 0.59 12.45
CA LEU A 106 -8.44 0.31 11.54
C LEU A 106 -9.65 -0.28 12.29
N GLY A 107 -9.39 -1.06 13.34
CA GLY A 107 -10.41 -1.70 14.17
C GLY A 107 -11.03 -2.94 13.52
N GLU A 108 -11.60 -3.83 14.33
CA GLU A 108 -12.35 -5.01 13.84
C GLU A 108 -13.88 -4.76 13.88
N PRO A 109 -14.65 -5.22 12.87
CA PRO A 109 -16.11 -5.20 12.94
C PRO A 109 -16.60 -5.98 14.18
N PRO A 110 -17.69 -5.55 14.86
CA PRO A 110 -18.72 -4.59 14.45
C PRO A 110 -18.48 -3.14 14.95
N ALA A 111 -17.36 -2.88 15.63
CA ALA A 111 -17.00 -1.56 16.09
C ALA A 111 -16.42 -0.75 14.93
N TYR A 112 -17.27 -0.35 13.98
CA TYR A 112 -16.85 0.58 12.94
C TYR A 112 -16.34 1.85 13.63
N PRO A 113 -15.07 2.21 13.44
CA PRO A 113 -14.56 3.41 14.06
C PRO A 113 -15.32 4.63 13.53
N SER A 114 -15.33 5.72 14.29
CA SER A 114 -16.17 6.89 14.01
C SER A 114 -16.01 7.49 12.61
N TRP A 115 -14.96 7.11 11.88
CA TRP A 115 -14.60 7.53 10.53
C TRP A 115 -15.05 6.59 9.42
N ALA A 116 -15.67 5.44 9.73
CA ALA A 116 -16.09 4.47 8.71
C ALA A 116 -17.03 5.05 7.64
N PHE A 117 -17.73 6.15 7.95
CA PHE A 117 -18.54 6.91 6.98
C PHE A 117 -17.73 7.47 5.79
N LEU A 118 -16.40 7.59 5.93
CA LEU A 118 -15.51 8.06 4.87
C LEU A 118 -15.36 7.03 3.74
N PHE A 119 -15.67 5.77 4.01
CA PHE A 119 -15.63 4.70 3.05
C PHE A 119 -17.07 4.36 2.68
N PRO A 120 -17.50 4.56 1.42
CA PRO A 120 -18.80 4.05 1.01
C PRO A 120 -18.83 2.55 1.30
N ALA A 121 -19.91 2.03 1.87
CA ALA A 121 -20.06 0.61 2.15
C ALA A 121 -19.66 -0.15 0.88
N GLY A 122 -18.48 -0.78 0.92
CA GLY A 122 -18.02 -1.59 -0.19
C GLY A 122 -19.06 -2.67 -0.48
N PRO A 123 -19.17 -3.18 -1.71
CA PRO A 123 -19.96 -4.38 -1.95
C PRO A 123 -19.57 -5.43 -0.89
N PRO A 124 -20.54 -6.16 -0.33
CA PRO A 124 -20.25 -7.17 0.69
C PRO A 124 -19.11 -8.05 0.17
N PRO A 125 -18.11 -8.38 1.00
CA PRO A 125 -17.03 -9.26 0.57
C PRO A 125 -17.66 -10.49 -0.07
N PRO A 126 -17.16 -10.96 -1.23
CA PRO A 126 -17.67 -12.19 -1.82
C PRO A 126 -17.62 -13.25 -0.72
N PRO A 127 -18.67 -14.09 -0.57
CA PRO A 127 -18.66 -15.14 0.43
C PRO A 127 -17.34 -15.86 0.28
N LEU A 128 -16.57 -15.92 1.37
CA LEU A 128 -15.35 -16.73 1.41
C LEU A 128 -15.79 -18.09 0.91
N ALA A 129 -15.39 -18.44 -0.32
CA ALA A 129 -15.56 -19.78 -0.83
C ALA A 129 -14.92 -20.64 0.24
N SER A 130 -15.75 -21.38 0.95
CA SER A 130 -15.35 -22.38 1.92
C SER A 130 -14.25 -23.17 1.25
N ARG A 131 -12.99 -22.88 1.59
CA ARG A 131 -11.88 -23.64 1.06
C ARG A 131 -12.07 -25.02 1.62
N CYS A 132 -12.39 -25.93 0.71
CA CYS A 132 -12.17 -27.36 0.83
C CYS A 132 -10.83 -27.61 1.54
N CYS A 133 -10.90 -28.50 2.53
CA CYS A 133 -9.89 -29.21 3.32
C CYS A 133 -10.54 -29.29 4.72
N GLU A 134 -11.27 -30.35 5.07
CA GLU A 134 -10.87 -31.77 5.02
C GLU A 134 -11.76 -32.69 4.17
#